data_AF-A0A9W9YJ00-F1
#
_entry.id   AF-A0A9W9YJ00-F1
#
_cell.length_a   1.000
_cell.length_b   1.000
_cell.length_c   1.000
_cell.angle_alpha   90.00
_cell.angle_beta   90.00
_cell.angle_gamma   90.00
#
_symmetry.space_group_name_H-M   'P 1'
#
loop_
_entity.id
_entity.type
_entity.pdbx_description
1 polymer ?
#
loop_
_entity_poly.entity_id
_entity_poly.type
_entity_poly.pdbx_seq_one_letter_code
_entity_poly.pdbx_strand_id
1 'polypeptide(L)'
;MAKCEKIKVPLCESIGYNFTSMPNMFNHTTQEEAALEINQFWPLVVKLKCSPDLLLFLCSMYSPVCHPNVKGEVPPCRSLCKRARKGCAPLLRQYGFAWPERMRCRKFPKHGDGRLCMGRNGIASNQITTTTARPTESIVKKCEKIKIPMCKGIGYNFTSMPNMFKHDTQEEAALEVHQFWPLVQIKCSPDLLLFICSMYSPLCHPHVKDEVPPCRSLCNRARKGCAPLMRQYGFAWPERMKCENFPEHGDGRLCMGRNGIASNQTTATTTAAATTTARPTETVKKCEKIKIPMCKGIGYNFTSMPNMLSHVTQEEAALEVNQFWPIVKIGCSNDLVFFLCSVYSPMCQPNVKADEIPPCRSLCKGARKGCATLMRQYGFSWPERMRCKHFPKVGDGKLCIGRNGTVRND
;
A
#
# COMPACT_ATOMS: atom_id res chain seq x y z
N MET A 1 -9.65 -0.95 -36.87
CA MET A 1 -9.65 -1.91 -35.75
C MET A 1 -9.14 -1.18 -34.51
N ALA A 2 -9.82 -1.27 -33.37
CA ALA A 2 -9.33 -0.66 -32.14
C ALA A 2 -8.01 -1.32 -31.74
N LYS A 3 -6.97 -0.53 -31.53
CA LYS A 3 -5.64 -1.04 -31.18
C LYS A 3 -5.65 -1.39 -29.68
N CYS A 4 -5.38 -2.65 -29.34
CA CYS A 4 -5.18 -3.02 -27.94
C CYS A 4 -3.92 -2.34 -27.41
N GLU A 5 -4.02 -1.78 -26.21
CA GLU A 5 -2.90 -1.19 -25.49
C GLU A 5 -2.87 -1.69 -24.04
N LYS A 6 -1.69 -1.66 -23.43
CA LYS A 6 -1.52 -2.09 -22.03
C LYS A 6 -2.26 -1.12 -21.11
N ILE A 7 -2.91 -1.66 -20.08
CA ILE A 7 -3.56 -0.84 -19.06
C ILE A 7 -2.49 -0.03 -18.30
N LYS A 8 -2.73 1.28 -18.21
CA LYS A 8 -1.95 2.28 -17.47
C LYS A 8 -2.81 3.01 -16.43
N VAL A 9 -4.11 2.72 -16.39
CA VAL A 9 -5.04 3.26 -15.40
C VAL A 9 -4.66 2.66 -14.04
N PRO A 10 -4.14 3.45 -13.07
CA PRO A 10 -3.52 2.90 -11.87
C PRO A 10 -4.42 1.99 -11.04
N LEU A 11 -5.72 2.29 -11.02
CA LEU A 11 -6.70 1.48 -10.30
C LEU A 11 -6.95 0.12 -10.99
N CYS A 12 -6.69 0.01 -12.29
CA CYS A 12 -7.03 -1.12 -13.15
C CYS A 12 -5.81 -1.93 -13.63
N GLU A 13 -4.61 -1.71 -13.10
CA GLU A 13 -3.39 -2.39 -13.59
C GLU A 13 -3.35 -3.90 -13.27
N SER A 14 -4.24 -4.40 -12.41
CA SER A 14 -4.22 -5.79 -11.92
C SER A 14 -5.64 -6.36 -11.77
N ILE A 15 -6.38 -6.42 -12.88
CA ILE A 15 -7.81 -6.77 -12.91
C ILE A 15 -8.13 -7.98 -13.78
N GLY A 16 -7.39 -9.09 -13.66
CA GLY A 16 -7.71 -10.32 -14.41
C GLY A 16 -7.60 -10.22 -15.94
N TYR A 17 -7.20 -9.06 -16.49
CA TYR A 17 -6.78 -8.83 -17.87
C TYR A 17 -5.84 -7.61 -17.94
N ASN A 18 -5.01 -7.56 -18.98
CA ASN A 18 -3.87 -6.63 -19.07
C ASN A 18 -3.97 -5.59 -20.20
N PHE A 19 -4.92 -5.78 -21.12
CA PHE A 19 -5.04 -4.98 -22.33
C PHE A 19 -6.43 -4.35 -22.42
N THR A 20 -6.45 -3.10 -22.85
CA THR A 20 -7.65 -2.27 -23.03
C THR A 20 -7.67 -1.66 -24.42
N SER A 21 -8.84 -1.19 -24.83
CA SER A 21 -9.02 -0.39 -26.04
C SER A 21 -9.88 0.83 -25.74
N MET A 22 -9.53 1.96 -26.33
CA MET A 22 -10.32 3.20 -26.26
C MET A 22 -11.10 3.43 -27.58
N PRO A 23 -12.25 4.13 -27.55
CA PRO A 23 -12.87 4.76 -26.39
C PRO A 23 -13.58 3.76 -25.45
N ASN A 24 -13.77 4.16 -24.20
CA ASN A 24 -14.49 3.37 -23.21
C ASN A 24 -16.00 3.69 -23.19
N MET A 25 -16.78 3.03 -22.31
CA MET A 25 -18.26 3.18 -22.26
C MET A 25 -18.74 4.58 -21.85
N PHE A 26 -17.83 5.46 -21.45
CA PHE A 26 -18.10 6.86 -21.11
C PHE A 26 -17.58 7.83 -22.17
N ASN A 27 -17.09 7.32 -23.30
CA ASN A 27 -16.50 8.05 -24.42
C ASN A 27 -15.16 8.74 -24.10
N HIS A 28 -14.47 8.35 -23.03
CA HIS A 28 -13.09 8.77 -22.85
C HIS A 28 -12.26 8.24 -24.01
N THR A 29 -11.40 9.07 -24.57
CA THR A 29 -10.58 8.69 -25.73
C THR A 29 -9.18 8.24 -25.30
N THR A 30 -8.78 8.55 -24.07
CA THR A 30 -7.48 8.20 -23.48
C THR A 30 -7.65 7.48 -22.13
N GLN A 31 -6.65 6.69 -21.74
CA GLN A 31 -6.63 6.05 -20.43
C GLN A 31 -6.44 7.06 -19.29
N GLU A 32 -5.77 8.18 -19.55
CA GLU A 32 -5.55 9.25 -18.60
C GLU A 32 -6.87 9.93 -18.20
N GLU A 33 -7.74 10.23 -19.17
CA GLU A 33 -9.10 10.73 -18.91
C GLU A 33 -9.91 9.73 -18.06
N ALA A 34 -9.88 8.46 -18.45
CA ALA A 34 -10.55 7.39 -17.72
C ALA A 34 -10.01 7.23 -16.29
N ALA A 35 -8.69 7.39 -16.10
CA ALA A 35 -8.02 7.30 -14.81
C ALA A 35 -8.44 8.44 -13.87
N LEU A 36 -8.61 9.67 -14.38
CA LEU A 36 -9.10 10.79 -13.57
C LEU A 36 -10.52 10.54 -13.05
N GLU A 37 -11.43 10.08 -13.92
CA GLU A 37 -12.82 9.84 -13.52
C GLU A 37 -12.97 8.60 -12.62
N ILE A 38 -12.31 7.49 -12.92
CA ILE A 38 -12.42 6.28 -12.09
C ILE A 38 -11.81 6.47 -10.69
N ASN A 39 -10.81 7.35 -10.55
CA ASN A 39 -10.14 7.59 -9.27
C ASN A 39 -11.06 8.21 -8.21
N GLN A 40 -12.19 8.81 -8.59
CA GLN A 40 -13.21 9.27 -7.64
C GLN A 40 -13.82 8.10 -6.82
N PHE A 41 -13.76 6.87 -7.35
CA PHE A 41 -14.23 5.67 -6.67
C PHE A 41 -13.18 5.05 -5.73
N TRP A 42 -11.96 5.61 -5.69
CA TRP A 42 -10.88 5.14 -4.83
C TRP A 42 -11.30 4.91 -3.36
N PRO A 43 -12.05 5.82 -2.71
CA PRO A 43 -12.50 5.59 -1.34
C PRO A 43 -13.38 4.33 -1.20
N LEU A 44 -14.23 4.05 -2.18
CA LEU A 44 -15.13 2.89 -2.16
C LEU A 44 -14.39 1.57 -2.43
N VAL A 45 -13.36 1.61 -3.27
CA VAL A 45 -12.56 0.44 -3.65
C VAL A 45 -11.52 0.12 -2.59
N VAL A 46 -10.76 1.11 -2.11
CA VAL A 46 -9.55 0.89 -1.31
C VAL A 46 -9.82 1.07 0.19
N LYS A 47 -10.57 2.11 0.58
CA LYS A 47 -10.80 2.42 2.00
C LYS A 47 -12.00 1.66 2.56
N LEU A 48 -13.15 1.77 1.90
CA LEU A 48 -14.42 1.25 2.39
C LEU A 48 -14.66 -0.20 1.94
N LYS A 49 -14.00 -0.62 0.86
CA LYS A 49 -14.05 -1.99 0.30
C LYS A 49 -15.47 -2.56 0.26
N CYS A 50 -16.43 -1.71 -0.15
CA CYS A 50 -17.85 -2.00 0.01
C CYS A 50 -18.33 -3.22 -0.80
N SER A 51 -17.60 -3.60 -1.85
CA SER A 51 -17.82 -4.86 -2.57
C SER A 51 -16.52 -5.35 -3.21
N PRO A 52 -16.21 -6.66 -3.14
CA PRO A 52 -15.05 -7.24 -3.83
C PRO A 52 -15.19 -7.19 -5.36
N ASP A 53 -16.43 -7.15 -5.87
CA ASP A 53 -16.72 -7.05 -7.30
C ASP A 53 -16.65 -5.60 -7.83
N LEU A 54 -16.49 -4.59 -6.97
CA LEU A 54 -16.58 -3.19 -7.39
C LEU A 54 -15.47 -2.81 -8.38
N LEU A 55 -14.24 -3.22 -8.11
CA LEU A 55 -13.09 -2.82 -8.92
C LEU A 55 -13.19 -3.39 -10.34
N LEU A 56 -13.45 -4.70 -10.46
CA LEU A 56 -13.65 -5.36 -11.73
C LEU A 56 -14.85 -4.76 -12.50
N PHE A 57 -15.93 -4.43 -11.80
CA PHE A 57 -17.08 -3.77 -12.41
C PHE A 57 -16.72 -2.40 -13.00
N LEU A 58 -16.05 -1.54 -12.23
CA LEU A 58 -15.64 -0.21 -12.71
C LEU A 58 -14.67 -0.32 -13.88
N CYS A 59 -13.61 -1.12 -13.73
CA CYS A 59 -12.61 -1.23 -14.78
C CYS A 59 -13.14 -1.85 -16.07
N SER A 60 -14.11 -2.76 -16.02
CA SER A 60 -14.76 -3.27 -17.24
C SER A 60 -15.50 -2.20 -18.06
N MET A 61 -15.79 -1.03 -17.46
CA MET A 61 -16.40 0.11 -18.16
C MET A 61 -15.39 1.21 -18.50
N TYR A 62 -14.41 1.48 -17.62
CA TYR A 62 -13.42 2.55 -17.79
C TYR A 62 -12.16 2.11 -18.54
N SER A 63 -11.77 0.84 -18.45
CA SER A 63 -10.65 0.24 -19.14
C SER A 63 -11.08 -1.13 -19.68
N PRO A 64 -12.04 -1.18 -20.62
CA PRO A 64 -12.67 -2.42 -21.07
C PRO A 64 -11.65 -3.39 -21.67
N VAL A 65 -11.86 -4.69 -21.50
CA VAL A 65 -10.93 -5.71 -22.02
C VAL A 65 -10.79 -5.63 -23.54
N CYS A 66 -9.55 -5.70 -24.01
CA CYS A 66 -9.23 -5.86 -25.43
C CYS A 66 -8.62 -7.25 -25.66
N HIS A 67 -9.26 -8.04 -26.50
CA HIS A 67 -8.78 -9.39 -26.85
C HIS A 67 -8.81 -9.58 -28.38
N PRO A 68 -7.74 -10.08 -29.01
CA PRO A 68 -7.65 -10.20 -30.48
C PRO A 68 -8.79 -11.02 -31.11
N ASN A 69 -9.26 -12.04 -30.40
CA ASN A 69 -10.31 -12.95 -30.87
C ASN A 69 -11.74 -12.47 -30.54
N VAL A 70 -11.90 -11.33 -29.87
CA VAL A 70 -13.23 -10.79 -29.52
C VAL A 70 -13.47 -9.53 -30.34
N LYS A 71 -14.49 -9.58 -31.21
CA LYS A 71 -14.92 -8.44 -32.01
C LYS A 71 -16.00 -7.67 -31.27
N GLY A 72 -15.74 -6.39 -30.97
CA GLY A 72 -16.69 -5.48 -30.33
C GLY A 72 -16.45 -5.28 -28.83
N GLU A 73 -17.29 -4.45 -28.22
CA GLU A 73 -17.19 -4.10 -26.80
C GLU A 73 -17.66 -5.25 -25.89
N VAL A 74 -16.92 -5.49 -24.80
CA VAL A 74 -17.28 -6.46 -23.76
C VAL A 74 -17.65 -5.72 -22.47
N PRO A 75 -18.92 -5.37 -22.27
CA PRO A 75 -19.37 -4.67 -21.07
C PRO A 75 -19.39 -5.61 -19.85
N PRO A 76 -19.52 -5.09 -18.61
CA PRO A 76 -19.77 -5.93 -17.44
C PRO A 76 -21.08 -6.71 -17.56
N CYS A 77 -21.11 -7.93 -17.03
CA CYS A 77 -22.36 -8.66 -16.88
C CYS A 77 -23.27 -8.01 -15.82
N ARG A 78 -24.59 -8.11 -16.02
CA ARG A 78 -25.61 -7.62 -15.06
C ARG A 78 -25.41 -8.19 -13.66
N SER A 79 -24.96 -9.43 -13.54
CA SER A 79 -24.67 -10.10 -12.28
C SER A 79 -23.49 -9.45 -11.55
N LEU A 80 -22.43 -9.07 -12.27
CA LEU A 80 -21.27 -8.36 -11.74
C LEU A 80 -21.68 -6.98 -11.19
N CYS A 81 -22.43 -6.20 -11.98
CA CYS A 81 -22.99 -4.93 -11.51
C CYS A 81 -23.85 -5.10 -10.25
N LYS A 82 -24.75 -6.10 -10.22
CA LYS A 82 -25.64 -6.32 -9.08
C LYS A 82 -24.86 -6.59 -7.79
N ARG A 83 -23.76 -7.35 -7.86
CA ARG A 83 -22.89 -7.62 -6.69
C ARG A 83 -22.16 -6.36 -6.24
N ALA A 84 -21.54 -5.62 -7.16
CA ALA A 84 -20.92 -4.33 -6.87
C ALA A 84 -21.89 -3.36 -6.19
N ARG A 85 -23.10 -3.21 -6.77
CA ARG A 85 -24.16 -2.36 -6.24
C ARG A 85 -24.67 -2.81 -4.87
N LYS A 86 -24.80 -4.12 -4.64
CA LYS A 86 -25.36 -4.67 -3.38
C LYS A 86 -24.57 -4.17 -2.17
N GLY A 87 -23.25 -4.17 -2.26
CA GLY A 87 -22.39 -3.70 -1.17
C GLY A 87 -22.23 -2.18 -1.10
N CYS A 88 -22.15 -1.50 -2.25
CA CYS A 88 -21.76 -0.10 -2.29
C CYS A 88 -22.93 0.90 -2.34
N ALA A 89 -24.09 0.52 -2.87
CA ALA A 89 -25.23 1.43 -2.94
C ALA A 89 -25.82 1.83 -1.58
N PRO A 90 -25.91 0.95 -0.56
CA PRO A 90 -26.34 1.36 0.79
C PRO A 90 -25.42 2.42 1.40
N LEU A 91 -24.11 2.23 1.23
CA LEU A 91 -23.09 3.15 1.69
C LEU A 91 -23.19 4.51 0.98
N LEU A 92 -23.35 4.54 -0.34
CA LEU A 92 -23.57 5.79 -1.07
C LEU A 92 -24.82 6.53 -0.57
N ARG A 93 -25.93 5.82 -0.34
CA ARG A 93 -27.16 6.41 0.20
C ARG A 93 -26.97 7.01 1.59
N GLN A 94 -26.16 6.40 2.44
CA GLN A 94 -25.84 6.92 3.77
C GLN A 94 -25.19 8.31 3.70
N TYR A 95 -24.46 8.61 2.64
CA TYR A 95 -23.83 9.90 2.38
C TYR A 95 -24.63 10.80 1.42
N GLY A 96 -25.90 10.48 1.16
CA GLY A 96 -26.78 11.27 0.28
C GLY A 96 -26.57 11.06 -1.22
N PHE A 97 -25.80 10.06 -1.63
CA PHE A 97 -25.53 9.77 -3.04
C PHE A 97 -26.36 8.59 -3.56
N ALA A 98 -26.89 8.73 -4.78
CA ALA A 98 -27.54 7.64 -5.49
C ALA A 98 -26.53 6.78 -6.28
N TRP A 99 -26.90 5.54 -6.59
CA TRP A 99 -26.12 4.73 -7.53
C TRP A 99 -26.15 5.38 -8.93
N PRO A 100 -25.00 5.61 -9.60
CA PRO A 100 -24.96 6.40 -10.83
C PRO A 100 -25.86 5.86 -11.95
N GLU A 101 -26.54 6.77 -12.66
CA GLU A 101 -27.51 6.42 -13.72
C GLU A 101 -26.86 5.63 -14.86
N ARG A 102 -25.64 6.01 -15.26
CA ARG A 102 -24.87 5.30 -16.29
C ARG A 102 -24.43 3.89 -15.85
N MET A 103 -24.40 3.62 -14.54
CA MET A 103 -24.03 2.32 -13.96
C MET A 103 -25.23 1.46 -13.52
N ARG A 104 -26.47 1.83 -13.89
CA ARG A 104 -27.65 1.04 -13.48
C ARG A 104 -27.63 -0.35 -14.11
N CYS A 105 -27.68 -1.38 -13.25
CA CYS A 105 -27.48 -2.76 -13.68
C CYS A 105 -28.45 -3.28 -14.76
N ARG A 106 -29.62 -2.66 -14.92
CA ARG A 106 -30.57 -2.99 -16.00
C ARG A 106 -29.98 -2.75 -17.41
N LYS A 107 -28.99 -1.87 -17.54
CA LYS A 107 -28.33 -1.51 -18.80
C LYS A 107 -27.33 -2.58 -19.29
N PHE A 108 -26.98 -3.55 -18.45
CA PHE A 108 -25.99 -4.58 -18.78
C PHE A 108 -26.64 -5.91 -19.19
N PRO A 109 -26.00 -6.70 -20.08
CA PRO A 109 -26.49 -8.00 -20.55
C PRO A 109 -26.53 -9.04 -19.43
N LYS A 110 -27.44 -10.02 -19.51
CA LYS A 110 -27.40 -11.22 -18.65
C LYS A 110 -26.52 -12.29 -19.30
N HIS A 111 -26.05 -13.22 -18.47
CA HIS A 111 -25.38 -14.42 -18.94
C HIS A 111 -26.37 -15.26 -19.78
N GLY A 112 -25.95 -15.72 -20.96
CA GLY A 112 -26.79 -16.52 -21.85
C GLY A 112 -27.67 -15.73 -22.82
N ASP A 113 -27.70 -14.40 -22.78
CA ASP A 113 -28.47 -13.54 -23.71
C ASP A 113 -27.82 -13.43 -25.12
N GLY A 114 -26.86 -14.30 -25.46
CA GLY A 114 -26.13 -14.27 -26.75
C GLY A 114 -25.10 -13.14 -26.90
N ARG A 115 -24.94 -12.25 -25.90
CA ARG A 115 -23.92 -11.18 -25.88
C ARG A 115 -22.79 -11.51 -24.90
N LEU A 116 -21.55 -11.35 -25.34
CA LEU A 116 -20.37 -11.48 -24.48
C LEU A 116 -20.39 -10.40 -23.39
N CYS A 117 -20.04 -10.79 -22.16
CA CYS A 117 -19.90 -9.85 -21.06
C CYS A 117 -18.85 -10.30 -20.05
N MET A 118 -18.29 -9.35 -19.30
CA MET A 118 -17.30 -9.60 -18.27
C MET A 118 -17.95 -10.00 -16.95
N GLY A 119 -17.68 -11.23 -16.52
CA GLY A 119 -18.07 -11.78 -15.22
C GLY A 119 -16.90 -11.89 -14.25
N ARG A 120 -17.14 -12.50 -13.09
CA ARG A 120 -16.10 -12.71 -12.05
C ARG A 120 -14.99 -13.67 -12.50
N ASN A 121 -15.32 -14.56 -13.43
CA ASN A 121 -14.42 -15.61 -13.95
C ASN A 121 -13.92 -15.28 -15.38
N GLY A 122 -13.89 -13.99 -15.75
CA GLY A 122 -13.50 -13.55 -17.09
C GLY A 122 -14.68 -13.37 -18.04
N ILE A 123 -14.42 -13.44 -19.35
CA ILE A 123 -15.43 -13.24 -20.40
C ILE A 123 -16.36 -14.47 -20.43
N ALA A 124 -17.63 -14.25 -20.13
CA ALA A 124 -18.66 -15.27 -20.23
C ALA A 124 -18.98 -15.52 -21.71
N SER A 125 -18.65 -16.71 -22.21
CA SER A 125 -19.06 -17.21 -23.54
C SER A 125 -19.89 -18.49 -23.40
N ASN A 126 -20.92 -18.64 -24.22
CA ASN A 126 -21.76 -19.85 -24.33
C ASN A 126 -21.06 -21.00 -25.11
N GLN A 127 -19.73 -21.15 -25.02
CA GLN A 127 -18.99 -22.22 -25.71
C GLN A 127 -17.92 -22.86 -24.82
N ILE A 128 -18.31 -23.38 -23.66
CA ILE A 128 -17.52 -24.41 -22.98
C ILE A 128 -18.49 -25.54 -22.63
N THR A 129 -18.71 -26.40 -23.62
CA THR A 129 -19.21 -27.75 -23.38
C THR A 129 -18.23 -28.45 -22.42
N THR A 130 -18.78 -28.88 -21.29
CA THR A 130 -18.22 -29.86 -20.38
C THR A 130 -17.65 -31.06 -21.15
N THR A 131 -16.33 -31.20 -21.14
CA THR A 131 -15.68 -32.48 -21.41
C THR A 131 -14.75 -32.77 -20.24
N THR A 132 -15.23 -33.69 -19.40
CA THR A 132 -14.51 -34.66 -18.55
C THR A 132 -13.21 -34.28 -17.84
N ALA A 133 -13.21 -34.64 -16.56
CA ALA A 133 -12.21 -34.37 -15.55
C ALA A 133 -10.85 -35.11 -15.72
N ARG A 134 -9.79 -34.38 -15.32
CA ARG A 134 -8.60 -34.79 -14.51
C ARG A 134 -7.44 -35.52 -15.26
N PRO A 135 -6.13 -35.31 -14.92
CA PRO A 135 -5.56 -34.84 -13.66
C PRO A 135 -4.68 -33.59 -13.63
N THR A 136 -4.98 -32.75 -12.61
CA THR A 136 -4.04 -32.03 -11.72
C THR A 136 -2.65 -31.73 -12.28
N GLU A 137 -2.50 -30.59 -12.95
CA GLU A 137 -1.25 -29.85 -12.88
C GLU A 137 -1.24 -29.08 -11.55
N SER A 138 -0.35 -29.50 -10.66
CA SER A 138 0.02 -28.72 -9.50
C SER A 138 0.49 -27.35 -9.97
N ILE A 139 -0.16 -26.27 -9.56
CA ILE A 139 0.42 -24.93 -9.66
C ILE A 139 1.72 -24.99 -8.84
N VAL A 140 2.85 -25.12 -9.52
CA VAL A 140 4.16 -25.16 -8.86
C VAL A 140 4.34 -23.80 -8.15
N LYS A 141 4.32 -23.83 -6.82
CA LYS A 141 4.51 -22.66 -5.96
C LYS A 141 5.89 -22.06 -6.27
N LYS A 142 5.92 -20.98 -7.07
CA LYS A 142 7.17 -20.34 -7.47
C LYS A 142 7.71 -19.53 -6.30
N CYS A 143 8.78 -20.03 -5.67
CA CYS A 143 9.49 -19.28 -4.64
C CYS A 143 10.24 -18.09 -5.27
N GLU A 144 10.11 -16.91 -4.67
CA GLU A 144 10.83 -15.70 -5.04
C GLU A 144 11.51 -15.08 -3.81
N LYS A 145 12.59 -14.31 -4.03
CA LYS A 145 13.30 -13.64 -2.93
C LYS A 145 12.41 -12.58 -2.28
N ILE A 146 12.53 -12.43 -0.97
CA ILE A 146 11.81 -11.37 -0.25
C ILE A 146 12.35 -10.00 -0.66
N LYS A 147 11.48 -9.18 -1.25
CA LYS A 147 11.73 -7.81 -1.66
C LYS A 147 11.20 -6.80 -0.64
N ILE A 148 10.18 -7.17 0.16
CA ILE A 148 9.59 -6.33 1.20
C ILE A 148 10.68 -5.89 2.19
N PRO A 149 11.03 -4.58 2.27
CA PRO A 149 12.19 -4.13 3.04
C PRO A 149 12.18 -4.56 4.50
N MET A 150 11.05 -4.39 5.19
CA MET A 150 10.92 -4.75 6.61
C MET A 150 10.91 -6.26 6.89
N CYS A 151 10.68 -7.10 5.87
CA CYS A 151 10.63 -8.56 6.03
C CYS A 151 11.92 -9.26 5.58
N LYS A 152 13.00 -8.52 5.35
CA LYS A 152 14.33 -9.10 5.08
C LYS A 152 15.02 -9.49 6.39
N GLY A 153 15.78 -10.58 6.38
CA GLY A 153 16.60 -10.99 7.54
C GLY A 153 15.80 -11.52 8.73
N ILE A 154 14.54 -11.92 8.53
CA ILE A 154 13.65 -12.40 9.61
C ILE A 154 13.79 -13.88 9.94
N GLY A 155 14.74 -14.59 9.31
CA GLY A 155 14.98 -16.02 9.49
C GLY A 155 14.70 -16.89 8.25
N TYR A 156 14.15 -16.30 7.17
CA TYR A 156 14.05 -16.93 5.87
C TYR A 156 14.14 -15.89 4.74
N ASN A 157 14.48 -16.34 3.54
CA ASN A 157 14.84 -15.46 2.42
C ASN A 157 13.88 -15.55 1.21
N PHE A 158 13.03 -16.57 1.17
CA PHE A 158 12.15 -16.85 0.05
C PHE A 158 10.70 -16.88 0.50
N THR A 159 9.86 -16.26 -0.33
CA THR A 159 8.42 -16.22 -0.18
C THR A 159 7.74 -16.67 -1.47
N SER A 160 6.44 -16.83 -1.42
CA SER A 160 5.60 -17.13 -2.57
C SER A 160 4.31 -16.36 -2.40
N MET A 161 3.82 -15.83 -3.52
CA MET A 161 2.53 -15.18 -3.58
C MET A 161 1.50 -16.12 -4.25
N PRO A 162 0.20 -15.98 -3.96
CA PRO A 162 -0.36 -15.01 -3.02
C PRO A 162 -0.08 -15.33 -1.56
N ASN A 163 -0.17 -14.32 -0.69
CA ASN A 163 -0.12 -14.53 0.75
C ASN A 163 -1.53 -14.80 1.34
N MET A 164 -1.62 -15.06 2.64
CA MET A 164 -2.90 -15.39 3.30
C MET A 164 -3.94 -14.25 3.29
N PHE A 165 -3.51 -13.02 2.97
CA PHE A 165 -4.39 -11.87 2.77
C PHE A 165 -4.74 -11.62 1.30
N LYS A 166 -4.31 -12.52 0.41
CA LYS A 166 -4.57 -12.50 -1.05
C LYS A 166 -3.96 -11.30 -1.76
N HIS A 167 -2.83 -10.81 -1.27
CA HIS A 167 -1.96 -9.98 -2.09
C HIS A 167 -1.30 -10.90 -3.11
N ASP A 168 -1.33 -10.56 -4.39
CA ASP A 168 -0.75 -11.38 -5.47
C ASP A 168 0.73 -11.05 -5.71
N THR A 169 1.19 -9.91 -5.17
CA THR A 169 2.58 -9.45 -5.28
C THR A 169 3.15 -9.02 -3.93
N GLN A 170 4.47 -9.09 -3.80
CA GLN A 170 5.14 -8.58 -2.60
C GLN A 170 5.02 -7.06 -2.47
N GLU A 171 4.88 -6.33 -3.57
CA GLU A 171 4.69 -4.89 -3.60
C GLU A 171 3.34 -4.50 -2.95
N GLU A 172 2.26 -5.21 -3.26
CA GLU A 172 0.96 -5.05 -2.58
C GLU A 172 1.07 -5.37 -1.08
N ALA A 173 1.70 -6.51 -0.74
CA ALA A 173 1.90 -6.91 0.64
C ALA A 173 2.75 -5.90 1.42
N ALA A 174 3.75 -5.28 0.77
CA ALA A 174 4.63 -4.27 1.35
C ALA A 174 3.85 -3.01 1.76
N LEU A 175 2.91 -2.55 0.93
CA LEU A 175 2.09 -1.37 1.24
C LEU A 175 1.25 -1.57 2.49
N GLU A 176 0.70 -2.78 2.67
CA GLU A 176 -0.17 -3.07 3.82
C GLU A 176 0.63 -3.39 5.09
N VAL A 177 1.68 -4.21 5.01
CA VAL A 177 2.50 -4.57 6.17
C VAL A 177 3.27 -3.37 6.74
N HIS A 178 3.62 -2.38 5.92
CA HIS A 178 4.32 -1.18 6.36
C HIS A 178 3.49 -0.33 7.35
N GLN A 179 2.17 -0.51 7.43
CA GLN A 179 1.34 0.13 8.45
C GLN A 179 1.73 -0.28 9.88
N PHE A 180 2.40 -1.43 10.05
CA PHE A 180 2.92 -1.90 11.33
C PHE A 180 4.34 -1.38 11.64
N TRP A 181 4.97 -0.65 10.73
CA TRP A 181 6.35 -0.15 10.90
C TRP A 181 6.55 0.68 12.18
N PRO A 182 5.63 1.57 12.60
CA PRO A 182 5.78 2.28 13.86
C PRO A 182 5.92 1.33 15.07
N LEU A 183 5.16 0.23 15.11
CA LEU A 183 5.25 -0.77 16.18
C LEU A 183 6.57 -1.55 16.14
N VAL A 184 7.09 -1.81 14.93
CA VAL A 184 8.40 -2.45 14.73
C VAL A 184 9.52 -1.54 15.21
N GLN A 185 9.48 -0.25 14.90
CA GLN A 185 10.48 0.74 15.34
C GLN A 185 10.45 0.96 16.86
N ILE A 186 9.26 0.95 17.46
CA ILE A 186 9.09 1.03 18.93
C ILE A 186 9.58 -0.26 19.61
N LYS A 187 9.73 -1.36 18.87
CA LYS A 187 10.21 -2.66 19.38
C LYS A 187 9.36 -3.17 20.55
N CYS A 188 8.04 -2.98 20.47
CA CYS A 188 7.10 -3.41 21.50
C CYS A 188 7.12 -4.93 21.76
N SER A 189 7.56 -5.73 20.79
CA SER A 189 7.84 -7.16 20.97
C SER A 189 8.93 -7.63 20.00
N PRO A 190 9.90 -8.46 20.43
CA PRO A 190 10.90 -9.03 19.53
C PRO A 190 10.30 -10.01 18.52
N ASP A 191 9.12 -10.57 18.81
CA ASP A 191 8.41 -11.52 17.96
C ASP A 191 7.53 -10.84 16.89
N LEU A 192 7.33 -9.52 16.96
CA LEU A 192 6.39 -8.80 16.10
C LEU A 192 6.74 -8.94 14.62
N LEU A 193 8.00 -8.71 14.25
CA LEU A 193 8.43 -8.67 12.86
C LEU A 193 8.28 -10.03 12.18
N LEU A 194 8.69 -11.09 12.88
CA LEU A 194 8.51 -12.47 12.42
C LEU A 194 7.03 -12.82 12.27
N PHE A 195 6.21 -12.45 13.27
CA PHE A 195 4.77 -12.69 13.25
C PHE A 195 4.09 -12.05 12.03
N ILE A 196 4.27 -10.74 11.81
CA ILE A 196 3.62 -10.05 10.69
C ILE A 196 4.15 -10.55 9.35
N CYS A 197 5.47 -10.71 9.20
CA CYS A 197 6.05 -11.13 7.94
C CYS A 197 5.73 -12.58 7.56
N SER A 198 5.52 -13.48 8.53
CA SER A 198 5.03 -14.83 8.22
C SER A 198 3.65 -14.87 7.56
N MET A 199 2.86 -13.80 7.70
CA MET A 199 1.54 -13.66 7.07
C MET A 199 1.61 -12.89 5.74
N TYR A 200 2.44 -11.84 5.65
CA TYR A 200 2.53 -10.98 4.46
C TYR A 200 3.55 -11.44 3.41
N SER A 201 4.61 -12.11 3.84
CA SER A 201 5.61 -12.74 2.99
C SER A 201 5.85 -14.15 3.52
N PRO A 202 4.88 -15.07 3.39
CA PRO A 202 4.95 -16.40 3.99
C PRO A 202 6.16 -17.16 3.48
N LEU A 203 6.72 -18.06 4.30
CA LEU A 203 7.85 -18.89 3.91
C LEU A 203 7.52 -19.74 2.68
N CYS A 204 8.43 -19.72 1.70
CA CYS A 204 8.41 -20.66 0.57
C CYS A 204 9.61 -21.60 0.66
N HIS A 205 9.32 -22.91 0.68
CA HIS A 205 10.34 -23.94 0.68
C HIS A 205 9.92 -25.09 -0.26
N PRO A 206 10.83 -25.64 -1.09
CA PRO A 206 10.49 -26.67 -2.08
C PRO A 206 9.83 -27.93 -1.50
N HIS A 207 10.15 -28.28 -0.25
CA HIS A 207 9.60 -29.46 0.43
C HIS A 207 8.33 -29.18 1.24
N VAL A 208 7.82 -27.94 1.24
CA VAL A 208 6.61 -27.55 1.98
C VAL A 208 5.53 -27.12 0.99
N LYS A 209 4.55 -27.99 0.78
CA LYS A 209 3.48 -27.78 -0.20
C LYS A 209 2.41 -26.80 0.29
N ASP A 210 2.07 -26.87 1.57
CA ASP A 210 1.03 -26.03 2.18
C ASP A 210 1.57 -24.66 2.63
N GLU A 211 0.68 -23.70 2.88
CA GLU A 211 1.04 -22.46 3.56
C GLU A 211 1.35 -22.73 5.03
N VAL A 212 2.44 -22.13 5.53
CA VAL A 212 2.85 -22.24 6.94
C VAL A 212 2.47 -20.94 7.66
N PRO A 213 1.34 -20.89 8.39
CA PRO A 213 0.95 -19.72 9.16
C PRO A 213 1.85 -19.55 10.40
N PRO A 214 1.82 -18.38 11.08
CA PRO A 214 2.44 -18.24 12.40
C PRO A 214 1.77 -19.18 13.41
N CYS A 215 2.53 -19.69 14.38
CA CYS A 215 1.95 -20.39 15.51
C CYS A 215 1.23 -19.41 16.46
N ARG A 216 0.17 -19.88 17.14
CA ARG A 216 -0.58 -19.11 18.14
C ARG A 216 0.31 -18.51 19.23
N SER A 217 1.34 -19.24 19.66
CA SER A 217 2.31 -18.76 20.66
C SER A 217 3.13 -17.55 20.17
N LEU A 218 3.50 -17.53 18.88
CA LEU A 218 4.20 -16.41 18.25
C LEU A 218 3.30 -15.16 18.20
N CYS A 219 2.04 -15.33 17.78
CA CYS A 219 1.05 -14.25 17.83
C CYS A 219 0.87 -13.72 19.25
N ASN A 220 0.69 -14.59 20.25
CA ASN A 220 0.44 -14.17 21.62
C ASN A 220 1.59 -13.33 22.19
N ARG A 221 2.85 -13.67 21.89
CA ARG A 221 4.01 -12.86 22.32
C ARG A 221 4.09 -11.51 21.60
N ALA A 222 3.77 -11.46 20.30
CA ALA A 222 3.66 -10.19 19.57
C ALA A 222 2.54 -9.31 20.15
N ARG A 223 1.34 -9.88 20.34
CA ARG A 223 0.16 -9.22 20.89
C ARG A 223 0.39 -8.71 22.31
N LYS A 224 1.02 -9.51 23.18
CA LYS A 224 1.29 -9.15 24.59
C LYS A 224 2.10 -7.86 24.70
N GLY A 225 3.11 -7.70 23.86
CA GLY A 225 3.95 -6.49 23.86
C GLY A 225 3.30 -5.29 23.17
N CYS A 226 2.60 -5.52 22.05
CA CYS A 226 2.19 -4.43 21.16
C CYS A 226 0.72 -3.99 21.31
N ALA A 227 -0.19 -4.87 21.71
CA ALA A 227 -1.61 -4.52 21.85
C ALA A 227 -1.90 -3.46 22.94
N PRO A 228 -1.22 -3.44 24.11
CA PRO A 228 -1.40 -2.35 25.08
C PRO A 228 -1.04 -0.97 24.49
N LEU A 229 0.08 -0.91 23.75
CA LEU A 229 0.52 0.30 23.07
C LEU A 229 -0.48 0.76 22.00
N MET A 230 -1.00 -0.17 21.19
CA MET A 230 -2.03 0.15 20.20
C MET A 230 -3.28 0.75 20.86
N ARG A 231 -3.74 0.14 21.96
CA ARG A 231 -4.93 0.61 22.70
C ARG A 231 -4.72 2.02 23.26
N GLN A 232 -3.53 2.35 23.73
CA GLN A 232 -3.19 3.70 24.21
C GLN A 232 -3.44 4.78 23.15
N TYR A 233 -3.27 4.46 21.87
CA TYR A 233 -3.50 5.36 20.74
C TYR A 233 -4.82 5.12 20.01
N GLY A 234 -5.77 4.41 20.64
CA GLY A 234 -7.12 4.18 20.09
C GLY A 234 -7.21 3.09 19.02
N PHE A 235 -6.17 2.26 18.86
CA PHE A 235 -6.17 1.14 17.91
C PHE A 235 -6.39 -0.20 18.61
N ALA A 236 -7.25 -1.04 18.03
CA ALA A 236 -7.43 -2.42 18.47
C ALA A 236 -6.45 -3.36 17.76
N TRP A 237 -6.13 -4.49 18.39
CA TRP A 237 -5.41 -5.57 17.71
C TRP A 237 -6.26 -6.09 16.53
N PRO A 238 -5.70 -6.24 15.31
CA PRO A 238 -6.52 -6.51 14.13
C PRO A 238 -7.26 -7.85 14.20
N GLU A 239 -8.54 -7.86 13.83
CA GLU A 239 -9.41 -9.04 13.89
C GLU A 239 -8.84 -10.25 13.14
N ARG A 240 -8.32 -10.01 11.94
CA ARG A 240 -7.68 -11.03 11.10
C ARG A 240 -6.35 -11.56 11.65
N MET A 241 -5.78 -10.90 12.68
CA MET A 241 -4.55 -11.28 13.37
C MET A 241 -4.82 -11.75 14.80
N LYS A 242 -6.08 -12.01 15.17
CA LYS A 242 -6.43 -12.63 16.45
C LYS A 242 -5.68 -13.95 16.61
N CYS A 243 -5.08 -14.16 17.77
CA CYS A 243 -4.19 -15.29 17.99
C CYS A 243 -4.93 -16.63 17.96
N GLU A 244 -6.21 -16.58 18.26
CA GLU A 244 -7.14 -17.70 18.21
C GLU A 244 -7.32 -18.25 16.77
N ASN A 245 -7.05 -17.42 15.73
CA ASN A 245 -7.10 -17.82 14.32
C ASN A 245 -5.94 -18.73 13.91
N PHE A 246 -4.89 -18.86 14.73
CA PHE A 246 -3.67 -19.60 14.40
C PHE A 246 -3.59 -20.95 15.15
N PRO A 247 -2.93 -21.97 14.57
CA PRO A 247 -2.78 -23.29 15.18
C PRO A 247 -1.84 -23.27 16.40
N GLU A 248 -2.04 -24.20 17.33
CA GLU A 248 -1.06 -24.47 18.39
C GLU A 248 0.02 -25.42 17.88
N HIS A 249 1.16 -25.39 18.57
CA HIS A 249 2.25 -26.29 18.25
C HIS A 249 1.90 -27.70 18.74
N GLY A 250 2.02 -28.70 17.86
CA GLY A 250 1.68 -30.09 18.18
C GLY A 250 0.28 -30.54 17.72
N ASP A 251 -0.54 -29.65 17.18
CA ASP A 251 -1.90 -29.94 16.67
C ASP A 251 -1.93 -30.69 15.32
N GLY A 252 -0.81 -31.29 14.88
CA GLY A 252 -0.69 -31.94 13.57
C GLY A 252 -0.65 -30.99 12.35
N ARG A 253 -0.74 -29.66 12.55
CA ARG A 253 -0.58 -28.64 11.49
C ARG A 253 0.74 -27.89 11.63
N LEU A 254 1.46 -27.76 10.52
CA LEU A 254 2.74 -27.06 10.47
C LEU A 254 2.54 -25.54 10.69
N CYS A 255 3.29 -24.93 11.60
CA CYS A 255 3.26 -23.50 11.84
C CYS A 255 4.65 -22.94 12.19
N MET A 256 4.84 -21.64 11.98
CA MET A 256 6.10 -20.94 12.22
C MET A 256 6.21 -20.43 13.66
N GLY A 257 7.23 -20.91 14.38
CA GLY A 257 7.61 -20.42 15.71
C GLY A 257 8.88 -19.57 15.68
N ARG A 258 9.37 -19.19 16.86
CA ARG A 258 10.61 -18.39 17.01
C ARG A 258 11.87 -19.14 16.53
N ASN A 259 11.82 -20.47 16.50
CA ASN A 259 12.93 -21.35 16.11
C ASN A 259 12.78 -21.90 14.68
N GLY A 260 11.91 -21.33 13.84
CA GLY A 260 11.66 -21.79 12.46
C GLY A 260 10.45 -22.71 12.31
N ILE A 261 10.41 -23.51 11.23
CA ILE A 261 9.41 -24.55 11.03
C ILE A 261 9.68 -25.66 12.04
N ALA A 262 8.79 -25.83 13.01
CA ALA A 262 8.94 -26.88 13.99
C ALA A 262 8.34 -28.19 13.47
N SER A 263 9.18 -29.10 12.95
CA SER A 263 8.89 -30.53 12.87
C SER A 263 9.41 -31.22 14.12
N ASN A 264 8.65 -32.17 14.65
CA ASN A 264 8.99 -32.99 15.83
C ASN A 264 10.48 -33.36 15.89
N GLN A 265 11.21 -32.79 16.84
CA GLN A 265 12.33 -33.44 17.49
C GLN A 265 12.57 -32.83 18.89
N THR A 266 12.88 -33.76 19.77
CA THR A 266 12.90 -33.74 21.24
C THR A 266 13.97 -32.80 21.81
N THR A 267 13.64 -32.21 22.97
CA THR A 267 14.52 -31.73 24.06
C THR A 267 16.03 -31.60 23.79
N ALA A 268 16.55 -30.38 23.96
CA ALA A 268 17.70 -30.14 24.84
C ALA A 268 17.73 -28.69 25.34
N THR A 269 17.66 -28.56 26.66
CA THR A 269 18.08 -27.41 27.46
C THR A 269 19.50 -26.98 27.08
N THR A 270 19.81 -25.67 27.08
CA THR A 270 20.72 -25.00 28.03
C THR A 270 21.23 -23.65 27.50
N THR A 271 21.27 -22.70 28.43
CA THR A 271 22.21 -21.56 28.60
C THR A 271 22.00 -20.23 27.90
N ALA A 272 21.85 -19.22 28.77
CA ALA A 272 21.99 -17.80 28.54
C ALA A 272 23.47 -17.40 28.35
N ALA A 273 23.70 -16.39 27.51
CA ALA A 273 24.80 -15.41 27.52
C ALA A 273 24.71 -14.62 26.20
N ALA A 274 25.04 -13.35 26.05
CA ALA A 274 25.36 -12.27 26.97
C ALA A 274 25.07 -10.95 26.21
N THR A 275 24.75 -9.91 26.97
CA THR A 275 24.63 -8.53 26.53
C THR A 275 26.00 -8.01 26.08
N THR A 276 26.10 -7.47 24.86
CA THR A 276 27.21 -6.60 24.49
C THR A 276 26.67 -5.29 23.94
N THR A 277 26.79 -4.26 24.77
CA THR A 277 26.48 -2.87 24.48
C THR A 277 27.53 -2.32 23.51
N ALA A 278 27.16 -2.10 22.25
CA ALA A 278 28.00 -1.37 21.31
C ALA A 278 27.61 0.12 21.31
N ARG A 279 28.59 0.95 21.66
CA ARG A 279 28.61 2.41 21.59
C ARG A 279 28.34 2.88 20.15
N PRO A 280 27.54 3.94 19.90
CA PRO A 280 27.29 4.41 18.55
C PRO A 280 28.54 5.12 18.03
N THR A 281 29.14 4.56 16.99
CA THR A 281 30.11 5.24 16.13
C THR A 281 29.37 6.25 15.26
N GLU A 282 29.86 7.50 15.24
CA GLU A 282 29.35 8.58 14.39
C GLU A 282 29.42 8.21 12.91
N THR A 283 28.28 7.82 12.34
CA THR A 283 28.17 7.59 10.89
C THR A 283 28.03 8.94 10.19
N VAL A 284 29.05 9.31 9.40
CA VAL A 284 28.96 10.43 8.45
C VAL A 284 27.78 10.17 7.51
N LYS A 285 26.73 11.01 7.59
CA LYS A 285 25.53 10.91 6.74
C LYS A 285 25.91 11.16 5.28
N LYS A 286 25.82 10.13 4.43
CA LYS A 286 26.10 10.22 2.99
C LYS A 286 24.94 10.91 2.26
N CYS A 287 25.24 11.85 1.38
CA CYS A 287 24.24 12.45 0.48
C CYS A 287 23.92 11.50 -0.69
N GLU A 288 22.65 11.43 -1.08
CA GLU A 288 22.16 10.68 -2.24
C GLU A 288 21.21 11.54 -3.10
N LYS A 289 21.10 11.21 -4.40
CA LYS A 289 20.30 11.99 -5.36
C LYS A 289 18.80 11.79 -5.08
N ILE A 290 18.01 12.86 -5.23
CA ILE A 290 16.56 12.79 -5.03
C ILE A 290 15.90 11.97 -6.15
N LYS A 291 15.17 10.92 -5.76
CA LYS A 291 14.39 10.03 -6.62
C LYS A 291 12.89 10.31 -6.56
N ILE A 292 12.41 10.93 -5.48
CA ILE A 292 10.98 11.24 -5.25
C ILE A 292 10.46 12.15 -6.38
N PRO A 293 9.49 11.71 -7.21
CA PRO A 293 9.08 12.44 -8.41
C PRO A 293 8.66 13.89 -8.18
N MET A 294 7.88 14.16 -7.13
CA MET A 294 7.41 15.53 -6.83
C MET A 294 8.50 16.46 -6.28
N CYS A 295 9.63 15.90 -5.82
CA CYS A 295 10.73 16.64 -5.21
C CYS A 295 11.91 16.84 -6.16
N LYS A 296 11.75 16.51 -7.44
CA LYS A 296 12.76 16.82 -8.46
C LYS A 296 12.63 18.29 -8.88
N GLY A 297 13.75 18.98 -9.01
CA GLY A 297 13.79 20.35 -9.54
C GLY A 297 13.28 21.44 -8.59
N ILE A 298 13.19 21.16 -7.28
CA ILE A 298 12.65 22.08 -6.27
C ILE A 298 13.66 23.12 -5.75
N GLY A 299 14.90 23.09 -6.24
CA GLY A 299 15.99 23.99 -5.80
C GLY A 299 17.19 23.30 -5.16
N TYR A 300 17.10 21.98 -4.88
CA TYR A 300 18.25 21.15 -4.52
C TYR A 300 18.07 19.72 -5.06
N ASN A 301 19.17 18.99 -5.22
CA ASN A 301 19.19 17.70 -5.93
C ASN A 301 19.63 16.52 -5.04
N PHE A 302 20.11 16.79 -3.84
CA PHE A 302 20.65 15.78 -2.93
C PHE A 302 19.93 15.81 -1.59
N THR A 303 19.68 14.61 -1.06
CA THR A 303 19.07 14.38 0.24
C THR A 303 19.91 13.40 1.05
N SER A 304 19.59 13.23 2.33
CA SER A 304 20.18 12.20 3.16
C SER A 304 19.10 11.60 4.05
N MET A 305 19.15 10.29 4.21
CA MET A 305 18.22 9.53 5.04
C MET A 305 18.91 9.13 6.35
N PRO A 306 18.17 8.95 7.47
CA PRO A 306 16.72 9.11 7.56
C PRO A 306 16.27 10.58 7.53
N ASN A 307 15.03 10.80 7.09
CA ASN A 307 14.40 12.12 7.12
C ASN A 307 13.75 12.43 8.49
N MET A 308 13.20 13.64 8.62
CA MET A 308 12.59 14.16 9.86
C MET A 308 11.40 13.34 10.37
N LEU A 309 10.80 12.54 9.49
CA LEU A 309 9.68 11.65 9.82
C LEU A 309 10.13 10.21 10.10
N SER A 310 11.45 9.98 10.10
CA SER A 310 12.12 8.71 10.34
C SER A 310 11.96 7.67 9.23
N HIS A 311 11.64 8.10 8.01
CA HIS A 311 11.79 7.22 6.84
C HIS A 311 13.27 6.96 6.61
N VAL A 312 13.64 5.71 6.37
CA VAL A 312 15.06 5.33 6.17
C VAL A 312 15.43 5.25 4.69
N THR A 313 14.45 5.24 3.79
CA THR A 313 14.65 5.28 2.34
C THR A 313 13.81 6.36 1.66
N GLN A 314 14.25 6.83 0.51
CA GLN A 314 13.46 7.77 -0.30
C GLN A 314 12.20 7.12 -0.86
N GLU A 315 12.22 5.82 -1.11
CA GLU A 315 11.07 5.05 -1.57
C GLU A 315 9.95 5.05 -0.53
N GLU A 316 10.27 4.87 0.76
CA GLU A 316 9.31 5.03 1.87
C GLU A 316 8.75 6.46 1.93
N ALA A 317 9.63 7.47 1.88
CA ALA A 317 9.21 8.86 1.90
C ALA A 317 8.33 9.24 0.70
N ALA A 318 8.60 8.66 -0.47
CA ALA A 318 7.82 8.88 -1.69
C ALA A 318 6.38 8.39 -1.55
N LEU A 319 6.17 7.23 -0.93
CA LEU A 319 4.82 6.67 -0.73
C LEU A 319 3.94 7.57 0.13
N GLU A 320 4.50 8.18 1.18
CA GLU A 320 3.74 9.06 2.06
C GLU A 320 3.53 10.44 1.43
N VAL A 321 4.57 11.07 0.89
CA VAL A 321 4.45 12.42 0.33
C VAL A 321 3.55 12.46 -0.92
N ASN A 322 3.49 11.38 -1.70
CA ASN A 322 2.60 11.26 -2.87
C ASN A 322 1.10 11.38 -2.52
N GLN A 323 0.70 11.19 -1.26
CA GLN A 323 -0.69 11.39 -0.84
C GLN A 323 -1.13 12.86 -0.92
N PHE A 324 -0.18 13.81 -0.98
CA PHE A 324 -0.46 15.24 -1.12
C PHE A 324 -0.69 15.70 -2.57
N TRP A 325 -0.48 14.83 -3.57
CA TRP A 325 -0.65 15.18 -5.00
C TRP A 325 -1.97 15.88 -5.34
N PRO A 326 -3.14 15.47 -4.82
CA PRO A 326 -4.40 16.17 -5.12
C PRO A 326 -4.36 17.65 -4.74
N ILE A 327 -3.89 17.98 -3.54
CA ILE A 327 -3.85 19.38 -3.07
C ILE A 327 -2.67 20.16 -3.67
N VAL A 328 -1.59 19.48 -4.07
CA VAL A 328 -0.50 20.05 -4.87
C VAL A 328 -1.02 20.48 -6.24
N LYS A 329 -1.82 19.65 -6.91
CA LYS A 329 -2.41 19.98 -8.22
C LYS A 329 -3.46 21.09 -8.15
N ILE A 330 -4.20 21.17 -7.05
CA ILE A 330 -5.11 22.29 -6.79
C ILE A 330 -4.34 23.61 -6.62
N GLY A 331 -3.06 23.56 -6.25
CA GLY A 331 -2.25 24.77 -6.10
C GLY A 331 -2.67 25.64 -4.93
N CYS A 332 -3.14 25.03 -3.83
CA CYS A 332 -3.61 25.76 -2.65
C CYS A 332 -2.53 26.64 -1.97
N SER A 333 -1.25 26.38 -2.23
CA SER A 333 -0.12 27.22 -1.82
C SER A 333 1.09 26.96 -2.72
N ASN A 334 1.77 28.04 -3.12
CA ASN A 334 3.04 27.97 -3.88
C ASN A 334 4.20 27.39 -3.04
N ASP A 335 4.07 27.37 -1.72
CA ASP A 335 5.09 26.84 -0.82
C ASP A 335 4.94 25.34 -0.57
N LEU A 336 3.82 24.74 -0.96
CA LEU A 336 3.45 23.41 -0.50
C LEU A 336 4.46 22.35 -0.91
N VAL A 337 4.83 22.31 -2.19
CA VAL A 337 5.78 21.31 -2.72
C VAL A 337 7.14 21.48 -2.05
N PHE A 338 7.64 22.70 -1.96
CA PHE A 338 8.94 22.98 -1.36
C PHE A 338 8.96 22.63 0.14
N PHE A 339 7.90 22.96 0.87
CA PHE A 339 7.74 22.58 2.26
C PHE A 339 7.71 21.05 2.44
N LEU A 340 6.85 20.34 1.69
CA LEU A 340 6.75 18.88 1.79
C LEU A 340 8.11 18.23 1.52
N CYS A 341 8.78 18.62 0.44
CA CYS A 341 10.06 18.03 0.08
C CYS A 341 11.18 18.36 1.07
N SER A 342 11.17 19.53 1.72
CA SER A 342 12.11 19.83 2.80
C SER A 342 11.94 18.95 4.04
N VAL A 343 10.75 18.36 4.25
CA VAL A 343 10.46 17.41 5.33
C VAL A 343 10.75 15.97 4.92
N TYR A 344 10.28 15.56 3.73
CA TYR A 344 10.35 14.16 3.25
C TYR A 344 11.67 13.80 2.56
N SER A 345 12.37 14.78 1.99
CA SER A 345 13.68 14.61 1.35
C SER A 345 14.56 15.80 1.74
N PRO A 346 14.98 15.92 3.01
CA PRO A 346 15.70 17.09 3.49
C PRO A 346 16.99 17.31 2.70
N MET A 347 17.38 18.57 2.51
CA MET A 347 18.57 18.92 1.73
C MET A 347 19.83 18.33 2.37
N CYS A 348 20.72 17.78 1.55
CA CYS A 348 22.05 17.33 1.97
C CYS A 348 23.14 18.09 1.20
N GLN A 349 24.14 18.58 1.94
CA GLN A 349 25.34 19.18 1.37
C GLN A 349 26.57 18.42 1.86
N PRO A 350 27.50 18.01 0.96
CA PRO A 350 28.67 17.20 1.33
C PRO A 350 29.60 17.83 2.37
N ASN A 351 29.54 19.16 2.54
CA ASN A 351 30.47 19.95 3.36
C ASN A 351 29.80 20.59 4.59
N VAL A 352 28.56 20.23 4.91
CA VAL A 352 27.86 20.71 6.12
C VAL A 352 27.73 19.53 7.08
N LYS A 353 28.38 19.62 8.25
CA LYS A 353 28.19 18.66 9.35
C LYS A 353 26.72 18.75 9.77
N ALA A 354 25.95 17.72 9.38
CA ALA A 354 24.50 17.77 9.37
C ALA A 354 23.92 17.53 10.77
N ASP A 355 23.76 18.61 11.53
CA ASP A 355 22.46 18.78 12.17
C ASP A 355 21.43 18.92 11.04
N GLU A 356 20.45 18.03 11.02
CA GLU A 356 19.35 18.00 10.05
C GLU A 356 18.77 19.41 9.86
N ILE A 357 18.78 19.96 8.63
CA ILE A 357 18.29 21.32 8.35
C ILE A 357 16.78 21.26 8.12
N PRO A 358 15.93 21.67 9.08
CA PRO A 358 14.48 21.61 8.92
C PRO A 358 13.96 22.79 8.08
N PRO A 359 12.71 22.75 7.59
CA PRO A 359 12.05 23.94 7.08
C PRO A 359 11.90 25.00 8.15
N CYS A 360 11.96 26.26 7.74
CA CYS A 360 11.63 27.37 8.61
C CYS A 360 10.12 27.39 8.91
N ARG A 361 9.74 27.87 10.10
CA ARG A 361 8.34 28.03 10.52
C ARG A 361 7.53 28.89 9.56
N SER A 362 8.15 29.90 8.93
CA SER A 362 7.54 30.74 7.90
C SER A 362 7.14 29.94 6.67
N LEU A 363 8.02 29.05 6.18
CA LEU A 363 7.76 28.17 5.04
C LEU A 363 6.59 27.21 5.33
N CYS A 364 6.59 26.57 6.53
CA CYS A 364 5.46 25.75 6.95
C CYS A 364 4.15 26.54 7.00
N LYS A 365 4.16 27.74 7.57
CA LYS A 365 2.96 28.60 7.65
C LYS A 365 2.47 28.96 6.25
N GLY A 366 3.37 29.24 5.32
CA GLY A 366 3.07 29.52 3.92
C GLY A 366 2.42 28.32 3.22
N ALA A 367 2.97 27.11 3.38
CA ALA A 367 2.39 25.88 2.84
C ALA A 367 1.03 25.53 3.47
N ARG A 368 0.88 25.77 4.77
CA ARG A 368 -0.37 25.51 5.51
C ARG A 368 -1.48 26.51 5.17
N LYS A 369 -1.12 27.75 4.82
CA LYS A 369 -2.06 28.81 4.42
C LYS A 369 -2.77 28.37 3.14
N GLY A 370 -4.11 28.42 3.13
CA GLY A 370 -4.94 27.91 2.03
C GLY A 370 -5.15 26.39 2.12
N CYS A 371 -4.07 25.60 2.12
CA CYS A 371 -4.15 24.13 2.09
C CYS A 371 -4.82 23.51 3.33
N ALA A 372 -4.60 24.04 4.54
CA ALA A 372 -5.27 23.51 5.73
C ALA A 372 -6.78 23.77 5.74
N THR A 373 -7.24 24.88 5.12
CA THR A 373 -8.67 25.15 4.97
C THR A 373 -9.28 24.18 3.97
N LEU A 374 -8.62 23.98 2.82
CA LEU A 374 -9.02 23.00 1.82
C LEU A 374 -9.11 21.59 2.41
N MET A 375 -8.08 21.15 3.15
CA MET A 375 -8.09 19.82 3.80
C MET A 375 -9.31 19.64 4.74
N ARG A 376 -9.64 20.66 5.54
CA ARG A 376 -10.78 20.59 6.45
C ARG A 376 -12.12 20.47 5.72
N GLN A 377 -12.27 21.09 4.54
CA GLN A 377 -13.49 20.96 3.73
C GLN A 377 -13.75 19.50 3.31
N TYR A 378 -12.70 18.69 3.21
CA TYR A 378 -12.78 17.27 2.89
C TYR A 378 -12.61 16.36 4.11
N GLY A 379 -12.73 16.89 5.33
CA GLY A 379 -12.66 16.11 6.57
C GLY A 379 -11.25 15.70 6.99
N PHE A 380 -10.20 16.34 6.46
CA PHE A 380 -8.81 16.09 6.83
C PHE A 380 -8.23 17.23 7.67
N SER A 381 -7.34 16.87 8.60
CA SER A 381 -6.57 17.83 9.40
C SER A 381 -5.14 17.96 8.90
N TRP A 382 -4.52 19.12 9.10
CA TRP A 382 -3.09 19.29 8.88
C TRP A 382 -2.30 18.31 9.78
N PRO A 383 -1.34 17.53 9.25
CA PRO A 383 -0.70 16.45 10.02
C PRO A 383 0.05 16.94 11.26
N GLU A 384 -0.06 16.20 12.38
CA GLU A 384 0.52 16.59 13.67
C GLU A 384 2.04 16.75 13.60
N ARG A 385 2.74 15.79 12.97
CA ARG A 385 4.21 15.83 12.81
C ARG A 385 4.69 17.03 11.99
N MET A 386 3.83 17.57 11.11
CA MET A 386 4.12 18.74 10.27
C MET A 386 3.52 20.06 10.82
N ARG A 387 3.08 20.10 12.08
CA ARG A 387 2.59 21.37 12.67
C ARG A 387 3.72 22.38 12.77
N CYS A 388 3.45 23.60 12.31
CA CYS A 388 4.47 24.65 12.22
C CYS A 388 5.14 25.07 13.53
N LYS A 389 4.56 24.71 14.68
CA LYS A 389 5.18 24.90 16.00
C LYS A 389 6.48 24.09 16.15
N HIS A 390 6.63 22.96 15.46
CA HIS A 390 7.80 22.08 15.53
C HIS A 390 9.02 22.60 14.76
N PHE A 391 8.84 23.63 13.91
CA PHE A 391 9.91 24.17 13.07
C PHE A 391 10.48 25.47 13.67
N PRO A 392 11.79 25.75 13.50
CA PRO A 392 12.45 26.94 14.06
C PRO A 392 11.97 28.25 13.39
N LYS A 393 12.00 29.37 14.13
CA LYS A 393 11.86 30.71 13.50
C LYS A 393 13.22 31.15 12.98
N VAL A 394 13.19 31.98 11.94
CA VAL A 394 14.38 32.74 11.52
C VAL A 394 14.77 33.67 12.66
N GLY A 395 16.05 33.68 13.04
CA GLY A 395 16.57 34.44 14.18
C GLY A 395 16.63 33.68 15.51
N ASP A 396 16.16 32.43 15.58
CA ASP A 396 16.28 31.59 16.80
C ASP A 396 17.67 30.93 16.93
N GLY A 397 18.70 31.41 16.20
CA GLY A 397 20.06 30.83 16.17
C GLY A 397 20.18 29.44 15.51
N LYS A 398 19.07 28.85 15.03
CA LYS A 398 19.02 27.55 14.33
C LYS A 398 18.90 27.73 12.82
N LEU A 399 19.75 27.04 12.07
CA LEU A 399 19.70 26.99 10.60
C LEU A 399 18.40 26.33 10.13
N CYS A 400 17.71 26.93 9.15
CA CYS A 400 16.53 26.34 8.53
C CYS A 400 16.38 26.73 7.06
N ILE A 401 15.60 25.97 6.30
CA ILE A 401 15.32 26.24 4.88
C ILE A 401 14.02 27.04 4.71
N GLY A 402 14.13 28.26 4.17
CA GLY A 402 13.04 29.15 3.84
C GLY A 402 12.78 29.21 2.34
N ARG A 403 11.82 30.04 1.90
CA ARG A 403 11.44 30.19 0.48
C ARG A 403 12.61 30.50 -0.47
N ASN A 404 13.65 31.17 0.02
CA ASN A 404 14.81 31.61 -0.77
C ASN A 404 16.08 30.75 -0.49
N GLY A 405 15.93 29.56 0.09
CA GLY A 405 17.06 28.69 0.46
C GLY A 405 17.35 28.69 1.97
N THR A 406 18.57 28.32 2.34
CA THR A 406 19.01 28.27 3.75
C THR A 406 19.15 29.66 4.34
N VAL A 407 18.51 29.90 5.48
CA VAL A 407 18.57 31.17 6.19
C VAL A 407 19.20 30.93 7.57
N ARG A 408 20.26 31.69 7.86
CA ARG A 408 20.86 31.87 9.17
C ARG A 408 20.91 33.37 9.38
N ASN A 409 20.24 33.89 10.40
CA ASN A 409 20.44 35.27 10.82
C ASN A 409 21.31 35.20 12.07
N ASP A 410 22.45 35.89 12.00
CA ASP A 410 23.39 36.09 13.09
C ASP A 410 22.73 36.73 14.32
#